data_AF-A0A9P8AN91-F1
#
_entry.id   AF-A0A9P8AN91-F1
#
_cell.length_a   1.000
_cell.length_b   1.000
_cell.length_c   1.000
_cell.angle_alpha   90.00
_cell.angle_beta   90.00
_cell.angle_gamma   90.00
#
_symmetry.space_group_name_H-M   'P 1'
#
loop_
_entity.id
_entity.type
_entity.pdbx_description
1 polymer ?
#
loop_
_entity_poly.entity_id
_entity_poly.type
_entity_poly.pdbx_seq_one_letter_code
_entity_poly.pdbx_strand_id
1 'polypeptide(L)'
;MPSSKALKGLRFVALALVFATGVATGGVALNCLNKGKDEQDRINENLPNEACSQLLFLPCTSVKINVKDLAGSAIVVVLGALLSVIFSVVYMVLPRLHTFASNPSKLKFVEPLSWAFSTIVLMGGLIPLTVFFATRKAGITVMLGDLKVSTQIIDELLVILHEQTTYKHIGYLKPLVIVPWFTMFFSAVAGGLSLLYHRQPGPAMQQDGLLDNQAYRQEKFSRLKKIGLVHNSIVSEAVFVVERDTTSISVGLEDAIHRLDAVQSHYNVRSIPQSPVVE
;
A
#
# COMPACT_ATOMS: atom_id res chain seq x y z
N MET A 1 21.01 17.56 -4.55
CA MET A 1 19.93 16.56 -4.75
C MET A 1 20.49 15.17 -4.46
N PRO A 2 19.79 14.31 -3.71
CA PRO A 2 20.29 12.97 -3.41
C PRO A 2 20.44 12.14 -4.70
N SER A 3 21.54 11.40 -4.81
CA SER A 3 21.80 10.50 -5.94
C SER A 3 20.66 9.48 -6.09
N SER A 4 20.26 9.16 -7.33
CA SER A 4 19.25 8.15 -7.65
C SER A 4 19.51 6.81 -6.93
N LYS A 5 20.79 6.43 -6.79
CA LYS A 5 21.21 5.22 -6.06
C LYS A 5 20.91 5.33 -4.56
N ALA A 6 21.15 6.50 -3.97
CA ALA A 6 20.86 6.74 -2.55
C ALA A 6 19.35 6.68 -2.28
N LEU A 7 18.52 7.26 -3.15
CA LEU A 7 17.06 7.25 -2.97
C LEU A 7 16.47 5.83 -3.06
N LYS A 8 16.99 5.00 -3.99
CA LYS A 8 16.62 3.58 -4.06
C LYS A 8 17.01 2.82 -2.78
N GLY A 9 18.22 3.09 -2.25
CA GLY A 9 18.69 2.52 -0.99
C GLY A 9 17.80 2.91 0.19
N LEU A 10 17.50 4.21 0.36
CA LEU A 10 16.61 4.70 1.42
C LEU A 10 15.21 4.07 1.32
N ARG A 11 14.66 3.96 0.11
CA ARG A 11 13.37 3.32 -0.11
C ARG A 11 13.39 1.87 0.34
N PHE A 12 14.42 1.11 -0.03
CA PHE A 12 14.54 -0.29 0.39
C PHE A 12 14.64 -0.43 1.92
N VAL A 13 15.43 0.43 2.57
CA VAL A 13 15.55 0.46 4.03
C VAL A 13 14.22 0.79 4.69
N ALA A 14 13.48 1.79 4.19
CA ALA A 14 12.16 2.14 4.72
C ALA A 14 11.16 0.98 4.58
N LEU A 15 11.12 0.31 3.43
CA LEU A 15 10.28 -0.88 3.22
C LEU A 15 10.65 -2.01 4.20
N ALA A 16 11.94 -2.26 4.41
CA ALA A 16 12.41 -3.27 5.35
C ALA A 16 12.00 -2.95 6.80
N LEU A 17 12.07 -1.67 7.19
CA LEU A 17 11.64 -1.20 8.51
C LEU A 17 10.13 -1.36 8.70
N VAL A 18 9.32 -0.98 7.71
CA VAL A 18 7.87 -1.23 7.73
C VAL A 18 7.57 -2.71 7.89
N PHE A 19 8.27 -3.57 7.16
CA PHE A 19 8.10 -5.01 7.24
C PHE A 19 8.40 -5.52 8.66
N ALA A 20 9.57 -5.15 9.20
CA ALA A 20 10.00 -5.56 10.53
C ALA A 20 9.05 -5.08 11.64
N THR A 21 8.66 -3.80 11.63
CA THR A 21 7.74 -3.26 12.64
C THR A 21 6.32 -3.80 12.47
N GLY A 22 5.87 -4.04 11.24
CA GLY A 22 4.57 -4.65 10.98
C GLY A 22 4.47 -6.09 11.49
N VAL A 23 5.51 -6.90 11.29
CA VAL A 23 5.60 -8.26 11.87
C VAL A 23 5.67 -8.19 13.40
N ALA A 24 6.43 -7.24 13.96
CA ALA A 24 6.51 -7.03 15.40
C ALA A 24 5.14 -6.65 16.00
N THR A 25 4.37 -5.78 15.34
CA THR A 25 2.98 -5.46 15.72
C THR A 25 2.12 -6.73 15.80
N GLY A 26 2.20 -7.61 14.78
CA GLY A 26 1.48 -8.88 14.77
C GLY A 26 1.88 -9.80 15.93
N GLY A 27 3.18 -9.92 16.19
CA GLY A 27 3.70 -10.74 17.30
C GLY A 27 3.25 -10.24 18.68
N VAL A 28 3.28 -8.91 18.90
CA VAL A 28 2.79 -8.30 20.13
C VAL A 28 1.28 -8.51 20.29
N ALA A 29 0.50 -8.38 19.21
CA ALA A 29 -0.94 -8.63 19.24
C ALA A 29 -1.28 -10.07 19.64
N LEU A 30 -0.57 -11.06 19.10
CA LEU A 30 -0.73 -12.47 19.49
C LEU A 30 -0.36 -12.70 20.96
N ASN A 31 0.74 -12.10 21.43
CA ASN A 31 1.13 -12.19 22.83
C ASN A 31 0.08 -11.58 23.78
N CYS A 32 -0.54 -10.46 23.39
CA CYS A 32 -1.65 -9.87 24.14
C CYS A 32 -2.89 -10.77 24.15
N LEU A 33 -3.18 -11.46 23.06
CA LEU A 33 -4.31 -12.38 22.98
C LEU A 33 -4.13 -13.58 23.92
N ASN A 34 -2.92 -14.15 23.98
CA ASN A 34 -2.64 -15.27 24.88
C ASN A 34 -2.69 -14.83 26.33
N LYS A 35 -1.99 -13.74 26.69
CA LYS A 35 -2.00 -13.21 28.07
C LYS A 35 -3.37 -12.73 28.51
N GLY A 36 -4.17 -12.16 27.60
CA GLY A 36 -5.53 -11.75 27.89
C GLY A 36 -6.47 -12.93 28.16
N LYS A 37 -6.25 -14.09 27.52
CA LYS A 37 -6.97 -15.33 27.84
C LYS A 37 -6.52 -15.90 29.18
N ASP A 38 -5.22 -15.98 29.42
CA ASP A 38 -4.68 -16.50 30.68
C ASP A 38 -5.20 -15.70 31.90
N GLU A 39 -5.28 -14.36 31.77
CA GLU A 39 -5.86 -13.51 32.83
C GLU A 39 -7.37 -13.69 32.97
N GLN A 40 -8.09 -13.85 31.86
CA GLN A 40 -9.53 -14.11 31.90
C GLN A 40 -9.84 -15.44 32.60
N ASP A 41 -9.04 -16.47 32.33
CA ASP A 41 -9.19 -17.80 32.95
C ASP A 41 -8.81 -17.74 34.44
N ARG A 42 -7.72 -17.04 34.80
CA ARG A 42 -7.33 -16.82 36.20
C ARG A 42 -8.41 -16.07 37.00
N ILE A 43 -9.02 -15.05 36.42
CA ILE A 43 -10.12 -14.29 37.05
C ILE A 43 -11.34 -15.21 37.21
N ASN A 44 -11.70 -15.97 36.18
CA ASN A 44 -12.84 -16.89 36.23
C ASN A 44 -12.64 -18.01 37.27
N GLU A 45 -11.41 -18.44 37.51
CA GLU A 45 -11.09 -19.48 38.49
C GLU A 45 -11.04 -18.94 39.94
N ASN A 46 -10.48 -17.74 40.14
CA ASN A 46 -10.26 -17.20 41.50
C ASN A 46 -11.43 -16.36 42.04
N LEU A 47 -12.16 -15.61 41.21
CA LEU A 47 -13.26 -14.74 41.68
C LEU A 47 -14.41 -15.48 42.37
N PRO A 48 -14.88 -16.65 41.88
CA PRO A 48 -16.00 -17.35 42.51
C PRO A 48 -15.70 -17.81 43.93
N ASN A 49 -14.43 -18.11 44.24
CA ASN A 49 -14.03 -18.79 45.45
C ASN A 49 -13.68 -17.82 46.61
N GLU A 50 -13.01 -16.71 46.31
CA GLU A 50 -12.45 -15.84 47.36
C GLU A 50 -13.19 -14.49 47.51
N ALA A 51 -13.45 -13.79 46.41
CA ALA A 51 -13.98 -12.42 46.44
C ALA A 51 -15.49 -12.36 46.73
N CYS A 52 -16.26 -13.16 46.00
CA CYS A 52 -17.72 -13.13 46.11
C CYS A 52 -18.24 -13.79 47.39
N SER A 53 -17.55 -14.84 47.86
CA SER A 53 -17.92 -15.52 49.10
C SER A 53 -17.70 -14.62 50.33
N GLN A 54 -16.61 -13.84 50.37
CA GLN A 54 -16.31 -12.95 51.48
C GLN A 54 -17.19 -11.69 51.54
N LEU A 55 -17.53 -11.10 50.39
CA LEU A 55 -18.22 -9.79 50.37
C LEU A 55 -19.72 -9.88 50.08
N LEU A 56 -20.16 -10.87 49.32
CA LEU A 56 -21.56 -11.01 48.89
C LEU A 56 -22.28 -12.19 49.55
N PHE A 57 -21.59 -13.02 50.35
CA PHE A 57 -22.13 -14.22 51.00
C PHE A 57 -22.84 -15.19 50.03
N LEU A 58 -22.57 -15.06 48.72
CA LEU A 58 -23.25 -15.74 47.63
C LEU A 58 -22.22 -16.20 46.59
N PRO A 59 -22.36 -17.40 46.01
CA PRO A 59 -21.47 -17.87 44.96
C PRO A 59 -21.68 -17.08 43.66
N CYS A 60 -20.59 -16.55 43.09
CA CYS A 60 -20.63 -15.93 41.76
C CYS A 60 -20.66 -17.00 40.68
N THR A 61 -21.59 -16.88 39.74
CA THR A 61 -21.84 -17.87 38.68
C THR A 61 -21.09 -17.55 37.40
N SER A 62 -20.85 -16.27 37.10
CA SER A 62 -20.15 -15.88 35.87
C SER A 62 -19.53 -14.49 35.96
N VAL A 63 -18.31 -14.36 35.44
CA VAL A 63 -17.62 -13.07 35.27
C VAL A 63 -17.43 -12.82 33.78
N LYS A 64 -17.90 -11.67 33.31
CA LYS A 64 -17.81 -11.25 31.92
C LYS A 64 -17.07 -9.94 31.82
N ILE A 65 -15.86 -9.99 31.25
CA ILE A 65 -15.05 -8.78 31.01
C ILE A 65 -15.38 -8.23 29.62
N ASN A 66 -15.84 -6.99 29.57
CA ASN A 66 -16.16 -6.28 28.34
C ASN A 66 -14.97 -5.40 27.92
N VAL A 67 -14.20 -5.92 26.96
CA VAL A 67 -13.06 -5.22 26.33
C VAL A 67 -13.34 -4.83 24.86
N LYS A 68 -14.61 -4.84 24.44
CA LYS A 68 -15.01 -4.68 23.03
C LYS A 68 -14.47 -3.40 22.39
N ASP A 69 -14.47 -2.28 23.12
CA ASP A 69 -13.98 -0.99 22.63
C ASP A 69 -12.48 -1.05 22.26
N LEU A 70 -11.68 -1.70 23.10
CA LEU A 70 -10.24 -1.85 22.90
C LEU A 70 -9.93 -2.92 21.84
N ALA A 71 -10.65 -4.03 21.87
CA ALA A 71 -10.47 -5.12 20.91
C ALA A 71 -10.80 -4.68 19.48
N GLY A 72 -11.90 -3.93 19.28
CA GLY A 72 -12.30 -3.44 17.96
C GLY A 72 -11.23 -2.53 17.33
N SER A 73 -10.70 -1.58 18.12
CA SER A 73 -9.64 -0.68 17.65
C SER A 73 -8.32 -1.42 17.41
N ALA A 74 -7.94 -2.35 18.29
CA ALA A 74 -6.74 -3.17 18.13
C ALA A 74 -6.79 -4.04 16.86
N ILE A 75 -7.94 -4.62 16.53
CA ILE A 75 -8.12 -5.42 15.31
C ILE A 75 -7.85 -4.57 14.07
N VAL A 76 -8.38 -3.34 14.01
CA VAL A 76 -8.14 -2.42 12.88
C VAL A 76 -6.65 -2.11 12.73
N VAL A 77 -5.94 -1.87 13.84
CA VAL A 77 -4.48 -1.63 13.82
C VAL A 77 -3.71 -2.84 13.31
N VAL A 78 -4.05 -4.05 13.76
CA VAL A 78 -3.40 -5.29 13.31
C VAL A 78 -3.65 -5.53 11.83
N LEU A 79 -4.88 -5.33 11.36
CA LEU A 79 -5.21 -5.43 9.93
C LEU A 79 -4.44 -4.39 9.10
N GLY A 80 -4.36 -3.16 9.59
CA GLY A 80 -3.56 -2.10 8.95
C GLY A 80 -2.08 -2.47 8.84
N ALA A 81 -1.50 -3.03 9.91
CA ALA A 81 -0.10 -3.46 9.94
C ALA A 81 0.16 -4.65 9.01
N LEU A 82 -0.74 -5.64 8.98
CA LEU A 82 -0.66 -6.78 8.06
C LEU A 82 -0.72 -6.30 6.60
N LEU A 83 -1.59 -5.35 6.30
CA LEU A 83 -1.67 -4.74 4.98
C LEU A 83 -0.35 -4.03 4.60
N SER A 84 0.28 -3.29 5.54
CA SER A 84 1.59 -2.68 5.33
C SER A 84 2.69 -3.72 5.04
N VAL A 85 2.67 -4.86 5.74
CA VAL A 85 3.61 -5.98 5.51
C VAL A 85 3.44 -6.53 4.11
N ILE A 86 2.19 -6.79 3.69
CA ILE A 86 1.88 -7.29 2.35
C ILE A 86 2.37 -6.30 1.29
N PHE A 87 2.06 -5.01 1.43
CA PHE A 87 2.54 -3.99 0.51
C PHE A 87 4.06 -3.91 0.48
N SER A 88 4.73 -4.01 1.63
CA SER A 88 6.19 -3.99 1.67
C SER A 88 6.81 -5.16 0.88
N VAL A 89 6.31 -6.38 1.06
CA VAL A 89 6.77 -7.56 0.32
C VAL A 89 6.48 -7.40 -1.19
N VAL A 90 5.26 -6.98 -1.53
CA VAL A 90 4.84 -6.78 -2.93
C VAL A 90 5.75 -5.76 -3.63
N TYR A 91 6.01 -4.61 -3.02
CA TYR A 91 6.86 -3.57 -3.62
C TYR A 91 8.37 -3.88 -3.55
N MET A 92 8.81 -4.79 -2.68
CA MET A 92 10.18 -5.32 -2.73
C MET A 92 10.38 -6.34 -3.87
N VAL A 93 9.37 -7.17 -4.15
CA VAL A 93 9.45 -8.26 -5.14
C VAL A 93 9.13 -7.78 -6.55
N LEU A 94 8.13 -6.90 -6.73
CA LEU A 94 7.68 -6.39 -8.03
C LEU A 94 8.82 -5.86 -8.92
N PRO A 95 9.78 -5.05 -8.44
CA PRO A 95 10.88 -4.56 -9.27
C PRO A 95 11.85 -5.65 -9.75
N ARG A 96 11.86 -6.82 -9.11
CA ARG A 96 12.70 -7.97 -9.50
C ARG A 96 12.05 -8.83 -10.58
N LEU A 97 10.72 -8.74 -10.73
CA LEU A 97 9.98 -9.48 -11.73
C LEU A 97 9.98 -8.69 -13.05
N HIS A 98 10.81 -9.13 -14.00
CA HIS A 98 10.94 -8.52 -15.35
C HIS A 98 9.59 -8.34 -16.08
N THR A 99 8.58 -9.15 -15.76
CA THR A 99 7.26 -9.14 -16.39
C THR A 99 6.46 -7.85 -16.15
N PHE A 100 6.71 -7.14 -15.03
CA PHE A 100 6.03 -5.87 -14.72
C PHE A 100 6.75 -4.64 -15.27
N ALA A 101 7.93 -4.80 -15.88
CA ALA A 101 8.68 -3.71 -16.49
C ALA A 101 8.02 -3.13 -17.76
N SER A 102 7.01 -3.80 -18.33
CA SER A 102 6.33 -3.39 -19.56
C SER A 102 5.36 -2.22 -19.38
N ASN A 103 4.88 -1.94 -18.16
CA ASN A 103 3.89 -0.88 -17.92
C ASN A 103 4.20 -0.03 -16.66
N PRO A 104 5.32 0.73 -16.65
CA PRO A 104 5.79 1.48 -15.49
C PRO A 104 4.94 2.72 -15.17
N SER A 105 4.01 3.12 -16.03
CA SER A 105 3.18 4.33 -15.88
C SER A 105 2.12 4.18 -14.79
N LYS A 106 1.46 3.02 -14.69
CA LYS A 106 0.40 2.76 -13.70
C LYS A 106 0.95 2.57 -12.28
N LEU A 107 2.17 2.05 -12.14
CA LEU A 107 2.80 1.83 -10.84
C LEU A 107 3.09 3.14 -10.08
N LYS A 108 3.30 4.25 -10.81
CA LYS A 108 3.67 5.55 -10.22
C LYS A 108 2.60 6.14 -9.30
N PHE A 109 1.33 5.83 -9.55
CA PHE A 109 0.20 6.33 -8.77
C PHE A 109 -0.29 5.32 -7.74
N VAL A 110 -0.29 4.03 -8.07
CA VAL A 110 -0.81 2.98 -7.18
C VAL A 110 0.06 2.81 -5.95
N GLU A 111 1.38 2.89 -6.11
CA GLU A 111 2.30 2.72 -4.98
C GLU A 111 2.10 3.76 -3.87
N PRO A 112 2.25 5.09 -4.11
CA PRO A 112 2.07 6.07 -3.05
C PRO A 112 0.64 6.10 -2.49
N LEU A 113 -0.37 5.78 -3.31
CA LEU A 113 -1.77 5.69 -2.86
C LEU A 113 -1.96 4.54 -1.87
N SER A 114 -1.36 3.38 -2.12
CA SER A 114 -1.42 2.22 -1.21
C SER A 114 -0.78 2.53 0.16
N TRP A 115 0.35 3.26 0.17
CA TRP A 115 1.01 3.70 1.39
C TRP A 115 0.19 4.73 2.15
N ALA A 116 -0.43 5.69 1.45
CA ALA A 116 -1.34 6.64 2.06
C ALA A 116 -2.54 5.94 2.68
N PHE A 117 -3.17 5.02 1.95
CA PHE A 117 -4.30 4.23 2.45
C PHE A 117 -3.91 3.42 3.70
N SER A 118 -2.80 2.69 3.66
CA SER A 118 -2.33 1.90 4.81
C SER A 118 -2.03 2.78 6.04
N THR A 119 -1.43 3.95 5.83
CA THR A 119 -1.14 4.92 6.90
C THR A 119 -2.44 5.47 7.51
N ILE A 120 -3.45 5.79 6.70
CA ILE A 120 -4.75 6.27 7.17
C ILE A 120 -5.49 5.20 7.98
N VAL A 121 -5.49 3.94 7.51
CA VAL A 121 -6.09 2.82 8.24
C VAL A 121 -5.40 2.61 9.60
N LEU A 122 -4.07 2.63 9.62
CA LEU A 122 -3.30 2.54 10.86
C LEU A 122 -3.66 3.69 11.81
N MET A 123 -3.63 4.94 11.32
CA MET A 123 -3.96 6.12 12.10
C MET A 123 -5.38 6.04 12.68
N GLY A 124 -6.36 5.63 11.85
CA GLY A 124 -7.76 5.48 12.24
C GLY A 124 -7.99 4.44 13.33
N GLY A 125 -7.15 3.41 13.42
CA GLY A 125 -7.17 2.44 14.54
C GLY A 125 -6.33 2.88 15.74
N LEU A 126 -5.19 3.52 15.51
CA LEU A 126 -4.23 3.92 16.55
C LEU A 126 -4.76 5.05 17.45
N ILE A 127 -5.46 6.04 16.88
CA ILE A 127 -6.07 7.12 17.66
C ILE A 127 -7.09 6.57 18.68
N PRO A 128 -8.14 5.82 18.29
CA PRO A 128 -9.07 5.27 19.27
C PRO A 128 -8.39 4.27 20.22
N LEU A 129 -7.43 3.46 19.73
CA LEU A 129 -6.68 2.53 20.58
C LEU A 129 -5.92 3.25 21.70
N THR A 130 -5.22 4.35 21.38
CA THR A 130 -4.47 5.15 22.36
C THR A 130 -5.40 5.87 23.35
N VAL A 131 -6.50 6.46 22.85
CA VAL A 131 -7.50 7.12 23.70
C VAL A 131 -8.15 6.12 24.65
N PHE A 132 -8.57 4.95 24.16
CA PHE A 132 -9.17 3.92 25.01
C PHE A 132 -8.18 3.35 26.00
N PHE A 133 -6.92 3.12 25.60
CA PHE A 133 -5.87 2.68 26.51
C PHE A 133 -5.61 3.67 27.65
N ALA A 134 -5.68 4.98 27.36
CA ALA A 134 -5.41 6.02 28.36
C ALA A 134 -6.60 6.34 29.26
N THR A 135 -7.83 6.23 28.74
CA THR A 135 -9.04 6.75 29.41
C THR A 135 -9.99 5.68 29.92
N ARG A 136 -9.99 4.49 29.32
CA ARG A 136 -10.98 3.44 29.63
C ARG A 136 -10.43 2.43 30.63
N LYS A 137 -11.37 1.80 31.35
CA LYS A 137 -11.16 0.64 32.21
C LYS A 137 -11.83 -0.58 31.59
N ALA A 138 -11.37 -1.77 31.93
CA ALA A 138 -12.07 -3.00 31.55
C ALA A 138 -13.43 -3.05 32.25
N GLY A 139 -14.52 -3.13 31.49
CA GLY A 139 -15.86 -3.20 32.08
C GLY A 139 -16.12 -4.61 32.59
N ILE A 140 -16.00 -4.84 33.89
CA ILE A 140 -16.23 -6.17 34.47
C ILE A 140 -17.69 -6.27 34.88
N THR A 141 -18.39 -7.27 34.35
CA THR A 141 -19.74 -7.62 34.76
C THR A 141 -19.67 -8.92 35.55
N VAL A 142 -20.11 -8.88 36.80
CA VAL A 142 -20.22 -10.08 37.65
C VAL A 142 -21.69 -10.45 37.75
N MET A 143 -21.99 -11.74 37.61
CA MET A 143 -23.32 -12.31 37.81
C MET A 143 -23.35 -13.15 39.09
N LEU A 144 -24.36 -12.90 39.92
CA LEU A 144 -24.72 -13.68 41.11
C LEU A 144 -25.97 -14.49 40.79
N GLY A 145 -25.81 -15.76 40.41
CA GLY A 145 -26.92 -16.51 39.80
C GLY A 145 -27.33 -15.87 38.48
N ASP A 146 -28.58 -15.41 38.40
CA ASP A 146 -29.14 -14.68 37.25
C ASP A 146 -29.15 -13.15 37.42
N LEU A 147 -28.74 -12.64 38.59
CA LEU A 147 -28.75 -11.22 38.89
C LEU A 147 -27.41 -10.57 38.51
N LYS A 148 -27.48 -9.51 37.70
CA LYS A 148 -26.32 -8.66 37.39
C LYS A 148 -26.04 -7.73 38.55
N VAL A 149 -24.81 -7.76 39.05
CA VAL A 149 -24.35 -6.84 40.10
C VAL A 149 -24.11 -5.45 39.50
N SER A 150 -24.50 -4.41 40.23
CA SER A 150 -24.21 -3.02 39.84
C SER A 150 -22.71 -2.79 39.74
N THR A 151 -22.28 -2.06 38.71
CA THR A 151 -20.86 -1.77 38.43
C THR A 151 -20.17 -0.97 39.53
N GLN A 152 -20.92 -0.23 40.35
CA GLN A 152 -20.38 0.53 41.49
C GLN A 152 -19.80 -0.38 42.58
N ILE A 153 -20.49 -1.49 42.88
CA ILE A 153 -20.06 -2.46 43.89
C ILE A 153 -18.83 -3.23 43.38
N ILE A 154 -18.79 -3.49 42.07
CA ILE A 154 -17.66 -4.15 41.41
C ILE A 154 -16.40 -3.27 41.46
N ASP A 155 -16.53 -1.96 41.22
CA ASP A 155 -15.39 -1.04 41.31
C ASP A 155 -14.80 -0.97 42.72
N GLU A 156 -15.63 -0.93 43.77
CA GLU A 156 -15.17 -0.99 45.17
C GLU A 156 -14.51 -2.33 45.49
N LEU A 157 -15.08 -3.44 45.01
CA LEU A 157 -14.53 -4.78 45.17
C LEU A 157 -13.15 -4.90 44.54
N LEU A 158 -12.95 -4.40 43.32
CA LEU A 158 -11.64 -4.44 42.66
C LEU A 158 -10.59 -3.54 43.30
N VAL A 159 -11.00 -2.44 43.93
CA VAL A 159 -10.10 -1.64 44.77
C VAL A 159 -9.61 -2.45 45.97
N ILE A 160 -10.50 -3.22 46.62
CA ILE A 160 -10.15 -4.07 47.77
C ILE A 160 -9.22 -5.22 47.35
N LEU A 161 -9.51 -5.87 46.21
CA LEU A 161 -8.68 -6.94 45.65
C LEU A 161 -7.34 -6.49 45.06
N HIS A 162 -7.02 -5.18 45.11
CA HIS A 162 -5.81 -4.60 44.50
C HIS A 162 -5.66 -4.91 42.99
N GLU A 163 -6.73 -5.33 42.32
CA GLU A 163 -6.67 -5.72 40.92
C GLU A 163 -6.94 -4.50 40.03
N GLN A 164 -5.92 -4.08 39.28
CA GLN A 164 -5.94 -2.84 38.51
C GLN A 164 -6.76 -3.00 37.21
N THR A 165 -7.95 -2.42 37.15
CA THR A 165 -8.83 -2.43 35.96
C THR A 165 -8.41 -1.49 34.83
N THR A 166 -7.42 -0.64 35.09
CA THR A 166 -7.02 0.42 34.17
C THR A 166 -6.01 -0.14 33.16
N TYR A 167 -6.35 -0.10 31.86
CA TYR A 167 -5.53 -0.68 30.79
C TYR A 167 -4.08 -0.20 30.79
N LYS A 168 -3.83 1.06 31.17
CA LYS A 168 -2.48 1.65 31.25
C LYS A 168 -1.51 0.90 32.18
N HIS A 169 -2.03 0.26 33.22
CA HIS A 169 -1.21 -0.46 34.22
C HIS A 169 -0.91 -1.90 33.79
N ILE A 170 -1.63 -2.42 32.80
CA ILE A 170 -1.44 -3.76 32.28
C ILE A 170 -0.21 -3.79 31.36
N GLY A 171 0.85 -4.46 31.82
CA GLY A 171 2.17 -4.42 31.19
C GLY A 171 2.20 -4.92 29.75
N TYR A 172 1.38 -5.92 29.40
CA TYR A 172 1.35 -6.47 28.04
C TYR A 172 0.59 -5.59 27.04
N LEU A 173 -0.31 -4.71 27.47
CA LEU A 173 -1.02 -3.78 26.57
C LEU A 173 -0.14 -2.61 26.13
N LYS A 174 0.88 -2.22 26.91
CA LYS A 174 1.81 -1.14 26.54
C LYS A 174 2.49 -1.34 25.17
N PRO A 175 3.17 -2.47 24.89
CA PRO A 175 3.80 -2.67 23.58
C PRO A 175 2.77 -2.73 22.45
N LEU A 176 1.54 -3.17 22.71
CA LEU A 176 0.47 -3.20 21.70
C LEU A 176 0.11 -1.80 21.20
N VAL A 177 0.25 -0.79 22.05
CA VAL A 177 -0.02 0.60 21.70
C VAL A 177 1.21 1.28 21.11
N ILE A 178 2.40 1.00 21.63
CA ILE A 178 3.64 1.69 21.24
C ILE A 178 4.18 1.18 19.90
N VAL A 179 4.24 -0.13 19.69
CA VAL A 179 4.87 -0.71 18.49
C VAL A 179 4.19 -0.28 17.19
N PRO A 180 2.85 -0.23 17.08
CA PRO A 180 2.21 0.17 15.82
C PRO A 180 2.44 1.64 15.43
N TRP A 181 2.78 2.53 16.37
CA TRP A 181 3.18 3.90 16.02
C TRP A 181 4.44 3.92 15.15
N PHE A 182 5.39 3.02 15.42
CA PHE A 182 6.59 2.90 14.58
C PHE A 182 6.23 2.39 13.18
N THR A 183 5.34 1.40 13.08
CA THR A 183 4.84 0.92 11.79
C THR A 183 4.17 2.02 10.99
N MET A 184 3.32 2.83 11.62
CA MET A 184 2.68 3.98 10.98
C MET A 184 3.72 5.01 10.50
N PHE A 185 4.71 5.36 11.35
CA PHE A 185 5.77 6.30 11.00
C PHE A 185 6.59 5.83 9.79
N PHE A 186 7.04 4.57 9.79
CA PHE A 186 7.82 4.04 8.67
C PHE A 186 6.98 3.90 7.40
N SER A 187 5.68 3.58 7.51
CA SER A 187 4.77 3.54 6.36
C SER A 187 4.61 4.92 5.72
N ALA A 188 4.51 5.98 6.53
CA ALA A 188 4.46 7.35 6.05
C ALA A 188 5.78 7.77 5.37
N VAL A 189 6.93 7.41 5.96
CA VAL A 189 8.25 7.67 5.37
C VAL A 189 8.42 6.92 4.05
N ALA A 190 8.00 5.66 3.97
CA ALA A 190 8.02 4.87 2.75
C ALA A 190 7.17 5.52 1.65
N GLY A 191 5.94 5.95 1.97
CA GLY A 191 5.08 6.69 1.04
C GLY A 191 5.71 8.00 0.55
N GLY A 192 6.33 8.77 1.45
CA GLY A 192 7.04 10.00 1.11
C GLY A 192 8.24 9.76 0.17
N LEU A 193 9.05 8.74 0.46
CA LEU A 193 10.18 8.34 -0.39
C LEU A 193 9.71 7.84 -1.76
N SER A 194 8.61 7.08 -1.82
CA SER A 194 8.02 6.64 -3.08
C SER A 194 7.51 7.82 -3.91
N LEU A 195 6.90 8.84 -3.31
CA LEU A 195 6.52 10.07 -4.02
C LEU A 195 7.74 10.82 -4.56
N LEU A 196 8.79 10.97 -3.75
CA LEU A 196 10.02 11.64 -4.18
C LEU A 196 10.71 10.88 -5.31
N TYR A 197 10.74 9.55 -5.25
CA TYR A 197 11.30 8.71 -6.30
C TYR A 197 10.58 8.87 -7.64
N HIS A 198 9.25 8.94 -7.63
CA HIS A 198 8.46 9.14 -8.83
C HIS A 198 8.51 10.58 -9.37
N ARG A 199 8.80 11.56 -8.49
CA ARG A 199 8.96 12.98 -8.86
C ARG A 199 10.36 13.33 -9.33
N GLN A 200 11.35 12.44 -9.23
CA GLN A 200 12.64 12.70 -9.86
C GLN A 200 12.41 12.74 -11.38
N PRO A 201 12.65 13.90 -12.05
CA PRO A 201 12.76 13.89 -13.49
C PRO A 201 13.82 12.85 -13.80
N GLY A 202 13.49 11.88 -14.67
CA GLY A 202 14.47 10.90 -15.12
C GLY A 202 15.74 11.67 -15.48
N PRO A 203 16.93 11.20 -15.05
CA PRO A 203 18.15 11.92 -15.39
C PRO A 203 18.09 12.18 -16.88
N ALA A 204 18.44 13.38 -17.31
CA ALA A 204 18.56 13.77 -18.72
C ALA A 204 19.66 12.96 -19.47
N MET A 205 19.91 11.71 -19.06
CA MET A 205 20.72 10.66 -19.67
C MET A 205 20.09 10.06 -20.94
N GLN A 206 19.16 10.77 -21.58
CA GLN A 206 18.71 10.45 -22.93
C GLN A 206 18.78 11.69 -23.85
N GLN A 207 19.61 12.67 -23.50
CA GLN A 207 20.10 13.66 -24.45
C GLN A 207 21.58 13.41 -24.78
N ASP A 208 22.42 13.08 -23.78
CA ASP A 208 23.85 12.81 -24.03
C ASP A 208 24.09 11.55 -24.85
N GLY A 209 23.40 10.43 -24.58
CA GLY A 209 23.56 9.21 -25.40
C GLY A 209 22.95 9.31 -26.80
N LEU A 210 22.06 10.29 -27.01
CA LEU A 210 21.44 10.57 -28.31
C LEU A 210 22.30 11.56 -29.11
N LEU A 211 22.90 12.55 -28.44
CA LEU A 211 23.93 13.43 -28.99
C LEU A 211 25.22 12.66 -29.31
N ASP A 212 25.63 11.70 -28.48
CA ASP A 212 26.83 10.89 -28.70
C ASP A 212 26.61 9.85 -29.81
N ASN A 213 25.40 9.26 -29.89
CA ASN A 213 25.02 8.46 -31.06
C ASN A 213 24.89 9.29 -32.33
N GLN A 214 24.41 10.53 -32.25
CA GLN A 214 24.35 11.43 -33.40
C GLN A 214 25.76 11.88 -33.83
N ALA A 215 26.64 12.19 -32.90
CA ALA A 215 28.04 12.54 -33.15
C ALA A 215 28.81 11.37 -33.78
N TYR A 216 28.66 10.15 -33.24
CA TYR A 216 29.23 8.94 -33.83
C TYR A 216 28.66 8.63 -35.22
N ARG A 217 27.35 8.83 -35.43
CA ARG A 217 26.70 8.62 -36.74
C ARG A 217 27.17 9.66 -37.76
N GLN A 218 27.31 10.93 -37.36
CA GLN A 218 27.89 12.02 -38.16
C GLN A 218 29.34 11.73 -38.53
N GLU A 219 30.16 11.28 -37.57
CA GLU A 219 31.56 10.94 -37.82
C GLU A 219 31.67 9.76 -38.81
N LYS A 220 30.85 8.72 -38.65
CA LYS A 220 30.81 7.58 -39.56
C LYS A 220 30.41 7.98 -40.99
N PHE A 221 29.42 8.86 -41.14
CA PHE A 221 29.03 9.41 -42.45
C PHE A 221 30.15 10.24 -43.09
N SER A 222 30.87 11.04 -42.30
CA SER A 222 32.00 11.83 -42.79
C SER A 222 33.15 10.95 -43.32
N ARG A 223 33.44 9.83 -42.64
CA ARG A 223 34.46 8.86 -43.10
C ARG A 223 34.02 8.14 -44.38
N LEU A 224 32.75 7.76 -44.49
CA LEU A 224 32.21 7.12 -45.69
C LEU A 224 32.23 8.04 -46.91
N LYS A 225 31.97 9.34 -46.73
CA LYS A 225 32.11 10.36 -47.77
C LYS A 225 33.56 10.50 -48.25
N LYS A 226 34.54 10.41 -47.32
CA LYS A 226 35.97 10.55 -47.62
C LYS A 226 36.56 9.37 -48.39
N ILE A 227 35.96 8.19 -48.27
CA ILE A 227 36.35 6.95 -48.99
C ILE A 227 35.77 6.91 -50.42
N GLY A 228 34.99 7.92 -50.83
CA GLY A 228 34.39 7.98 -52.18
C GLY A 228 33.27 6.95 -52.40
N LEU A 229 32.79 6.31 -51.33
CA LEU A 229 31.75 5.29 -51.36
C LEU A 229 30.32 5.85 -51.40
N VAL A 230 30.16 7.18 -51.37
CA VAL A 230 28.87 7.85 -51.51
C VAL A 230 28.90 8.66 -52.80
N HIS A 231 28.44 8.04 -53.88
CA HIS A 231 28.16 8.74 -55.14
C HIS A 231 26.94 9.65 -54.90
N ASN A 232 27.13 10.96 -55.10
CA ASN A 232 26.08 11.98 -55.02
C ASN A 232 24.93 11.62 -55.97
N SER A 233 23.78 11.21 -55.42
CA SER A 233 22.47 11.67 -55.91
C SER A 233 21.25 11.12 -55.16
N ILE A 234 21.34 10.02 -54.37
CA ILE A 234 20.11 9.34 -53.90
C ILE A 234 19.89 9.37 -52.38
N VAL A 235 20.90 9.72 -51.57
CA VAL A 235 20.77 9.58 -50.08
C VAL A 235 20.34 10.87 -49.37
N SER A 236 20.37 12.02 -50.04
CA SER A 236 19.98 13.29 -49.39
C SER A 236 18.47 13.43 -49.17
N GLU A 237 17.64 12.67 -49.91
CA GLU A 237 16.17 12.65 -49.72
C GLU A 237 15.71 11.63 -48.66
N ALA A 238 16.43 10.52 -48.48
CA ALA A 238 16.02 9.49 -47.52
C ALA A 238 16.24 9.90 -46.06
N VAL A 239 17.24 10.73 -45.77
CA VAL A 239 17.53 11.17 -44.38
C VAL A 239 16.61 12.30 -43.93
N PHE A 240 16.09 13.13 -44.85
CA PHE A 240 15.18 14.22 -44.51
C PHE A 240 13.71 13.78 -44.35
N VAL A 241 13.33 12.61 -44.89
CA VAL A 241 11.96 12.08 -44.78
C VAL A 241 11.73 11.31 -43.47
N VAL A 242 12.78 10.75 -42.85
CA VAL A 242 12.62 9.97 -41.60
C VAL A 242 12.57 10.85 -40.34
N GLU A 243 12.99 12.11 -40.42
CA GLU A 243 13.03 13.05 -39.28
C GLU A 243 11.79 13.98 -39.16
N ARG A 244 10.71 13.69 -39.90
CA ARG A 244 9.41 14.37 -39.75
C ARG A 244 8.26 13.51 -39.20
N ASP A 245 8.42 12.20 -39.11
CA ASP A 245 7.29 11.28 -38.87
C ASP A 245 7.30 10.56 -37.51
N THR A 246 7.89 11.16 -36.47
CA THR A 246 7.74 10.62 -35.09
C THR A 246 7.07 11.55 -34.10
N THR A 247 6.65 12.75 -34.52
CA THR A 247 5.85 13.68 -33.69
C THR A 247 4.43 13.93 -34.20
N SER A 248 3.98 13.27 -35.27
CA SER A 248 2.65 13.43 -35.88
C SER A 248 1.74 12.18 -35.80
N ILE A 249 2.17 11.12 -35.11
CA ILE A 249 1.46 9.82 -35.11
C ILE A 249 0.12 9.85 -34.35
N SER A 250 -0.19 10.88 -33.55
CA SER A 250 -1.54 11.00 -32.95
C SER A 250 -2.52 11.88 -33.72
N VAL A 251 -2.12 12.54 -34.81
CA VAL A 251 -3.02 13.43 -35.59
C VAL A 251 -3.26 12.88 -37.01
N GLY A 252 -2.34 12.06 -37.54
CA GLY A 252 -2.50 11.46 -38.88
C GLY A 252 -3.45 10.26 -38.96
N LEU A 253 -3.84 9.65 -37.84
CA LEU A 253 -4.72 8.47 -37.86
C LEU A 253 -6.20 8.86 -38.07
N GLU A 254 -6.65 9.99 -37.53
CA GLU A 254 -8.02 10.48 -37.75
C GLU A 254 -8.22 11.01 -39.18
N ASP A 255 -7.21 11.66 -39.76
CA ASP A 255 -7.29 12.17 -41.14
C ASP A 255 -7.18 11.05 -42.19
N ALA A 256 -6.51 9.94 -41.85
CA ALA A 256 -6.47 8.73 -42.67
C ALA A 256 -7.81 7.96 -42.66
N ILE A 257 -8.53 7.96 -41.53
CA ILE A 257 -9.87 7.35 -41.43
C ILE A 257 -10.90 8.17 -42.24
N HIS A 258 -10.82 9.50 -42.18
CA HIS A 258 -11.71 10.35 -42.99
C HIS A 258 -11.45 10.26 -44.51
N ARG A 259 -10.21 9.97 -44.92
CA ARG A 259 -9.87 9.77 -46.34
C ARG A 259 -10.24 8.39 -46.90
N LEU A 260 -10.34 7.36 -46.05
CA LEU A 260 -10.79 6.03 -46.46
C LEU A 260 -12.30 5.99 -46.75
N ASP A 261 -13.12 6.73 -46.00
CA ASP A 261 -14.56 6.86 -46.31
C ASP A 261 -14.84 7.62 -47.61
N ALA A 262 -13.97 8.56 -48.00
CA ALA A 262 -14.11 9.29 -49.26
C ALA A 262 -13.77 8.43 -50.50
N VAL A 263 -12.90 7.42 -50.37
CA VAL A 263 -12.52 6.52 -51.48
C VAL A 263 -13.55 5.40 -51.68
N GLN A 264 -14.21 4.95 -50.62
CA GLN A 264 -15.26 3.93 -50.71
C GLN A 264 -16.52 4.43 -51.46
N SER A 265 -16.78 5.74 -51.46
CA SER A 265 -17.86 6.40 -52.22
C SER A 265 -17.63 6.39 -53.73
N HIS A 266 -16.38 6.32 -54.19
CA HIS A 266 -16.04 6.41 -55.62
C HIS A 266 -16.00 5.07 -56.37
N TYR A 267 -16.10 3.93 -55.68
CA TYR A 267 -16.03 2.60 -56.30
C TYR A 267 -17.38 1.89 -56.50
N ASN A 268 -18.50 2.56 -56.23
CA ASN A 268 -19.84 1.98 -56.41
C ASN A 268 -20.56 2.50 -57.66
N VAL A 269 -19.91 2.48 -58.83
CA VAL A 269 -20.60 2.60 -60.14
C VAL A 269 -19.82 1.82 -61.20
N ARG A 270 -20.12 0.52 -61.37
CA ARG A 270 -19.98 -0.12 -62.69
C ARG A 270 -21.04 -1.20 -62.86
N SER A 271 -22.12 -0.77 -63.48
CA SER A 271 -23.26 -1.55 -63.96
C SER A 271 -22.80 -2.70 -64.87
N ILE A 272 -23.34 -3.90 -64.59
CA ILE A 272 -23.28 -5.05 -65.50
C ILE A 272 -24.44 -4.90 -66.50
N PRO A 273 -24.20 -4.93 -67.83
CA PRO A 273 -25.26 -4.86 -68.82
C PRO A 273 -26.04 -6.18 -68.91
N GLN A 274 -27.36 -6.05 -68.98
CA GLN A 274 -28.31 -7.12 -69.28
C GLN A 274 -28.14 -7.58 -70.75
N SER A 275 -28.12 -8.90 -70.96
CA SER A 275 -28.21 -9.52 -72.28
C SER A 275 -29.68 -9.85 -72.60
N PRO A 276 -30.13 -9.67 -73.85
CA PRO A 276 -31.54 -9.81 -74.23
C PRO A 276 -32.01 -11.25 -74.34
N VAL A 277 -33.29 -11.43 -74.00
CA VAL A 277 -34.11 -12.62 -74.23
C VAL A 277 -34.39 -12.71 -75.74
N VAL A 278 -34.13 -13.88 -76.33
CA VAL A 278 -34.62 -14.26 -77.66
C VAL A 278 -35.89 -15.07 -77.45
N GLU A 279 -36.91 -14.71 -78.23
CA GLU A 279 -38.27 -15.28 -78.29
C GLU A 279 -38.32 -16.79 -78.54
#